data_AF-A0A940QFQ4-F1
#
_entry.id   AF-A0A940QFQ4-F1
#
_cell.length_a   1.000
_cell.length_b   1.000
_cell.length_c   1.000
_cell.angle_alpha   90.00
_cell.angle_beta   90.00
_cell.angle_gamma   90.00
#
_symmetry.space_group_name_H-M   'P 1'
#
loop_
_entity.id
_entity.type
_entity.pdbx_description
1 polymer ?
#
loop_
_entity_poly.entity_id
_entity_poly.type
_entity_poly.pdbx_seq_one_letter_code
_entity_poly.pdbx_strand_id
1 'polypeptide(L)'
;MTYNDIVIGEFVRRLNRFVSEVRVDGRVFPAHVRNTGRCTGVLSHGLEVSLQRSADPSRKTPFTLIAAKTAEYGWVNLDSLSPNVIAGEWLRNQRFDLILPEHAYGDSRIDYYMERSGERYLMEVKGCTLAKNGAGLFPDAPTKRGAKHLRELAKAAAQGYHAMIAFVIMLSGIERVVPNREIDPEFAEAFSQAVSAGVEAVFIPCRCTPDSVNIA
;
A
#
# COMPACT_ATOMS: atom_id res chain seq x y z
N MET A 1 1.66 -1.47 -12.90
CA MET A 1 2.18 -2.82 -12.52
C MET A 1 1.26 -3.96 -12.98
N THR A 2 1.82 -5.07 -13.51
CA THR A 2 1.07 -6.26 -13.96
C THR A 2 1.61 -7.55 -13.32
N TYR A 3 0.73 -8.50 -13.03
CA TYR A 3 1.03 -9.83 -12.51
C TYR A 3 0.76 -10.89 -13.58
N ASN A 4 1.67 -11.86 -13.71
CA ASN A 4 1.56 -12.94 -14.68
C ASN A 4 1.02 -14.23 -14.05
N ASP A 5 0.49 -15.12 -14.88
CA ASP A 5 -0.02 -16.46 -14.50
C ASP A 5 -1.03 -16.39 -13.34
N ILE A 6 -2.04 -15.56 -13.56
CA ILE A 6 -3.13 -15.31 -12.62
C ILE A 6 -4.24 -16.34 -12.83
N VAL A 7 -4.69 -16.91 -11.71
CA VAL A 7 -5.90 -17.72 -11.66
C VAL A 7 -6.88 -17.16 -10.63
N ILE A 8 -8.16 -17.33 -10.92
CA ILE A 8 -9.24 -16.95 -10.02
C ILE A 8 -9.55 -18.14 -9.10
N GLY A 9 -9.75 -17.84 -7.83
CA GLY A 9 -10.16 -18.81 -6.82
C GLY A 9 -11.08 -18.18 -5.80
N GLU A 10 -11.30 -18.90 -4.71
CA GLU A 10 -12.13 -18.47 -3.59
C GLU A 10 -11.29 -18.42 -2.31
N PHE A 11 -11.43 -17.35 -1.54
CA PHE A 11 -10.80 -17.25 -0.23
C PHE A 11 -11.49 -18.15 0.79
N VAL A 12 -10.74 -19.06 1.42
CA VAL A 12 -11.30 -19.95 2.44
C VAL A 12 -11.10 -19.34 3.82
N ARG A 13 -9.85 -19.11 4.23
CA ARG A 13 -9.49 -18.48 5.52
C ARG A 13 -8.03 -18.04 5.54
N ARG A 14 -7.70 -17.14 6.46
CA ARG A 14 -6.31 -16.79 6.77
C ARG A 14 -5.80 -17.67 7.91
N LEU A 15 -4.70 -18.39 7.70
CA LEU A 15 -4.10 -19.24 8.74
C LEU A 15 -3.18 -18.43 9.66
N ASN A 16 -2.41 -17.51 9.09
CA ASN A 16 -1.54 -16.59 9.80
C ASN A 16 -1.20 -15.37 8.92
N ARG A 17 -0.30 -14.50 9.38
CA ARG A 17 0.08 -13.28 8.65
C ARG A 17 0.65 -13.53 7.25
N PHE A 18 1.19 -14.71 6.96
CA PHE A 18 1.87 -15.04 5.70
C PHE A 18 1.19 -16.12 4.86
N VAL A 19 0.19 -16.82 5.40
CA VAL A 19 -0.45 -17.97 4.73
C VAL A 19 -1.95 -17.90 4.87
N SER A 20 -2.64 -18.15 3.76
CA SER A 20 -4.08 -18.35 3.66
C SER A 20 -4.39 -19.69 3.00
N GLU A 21 -5.60 -20.17 3.17
CA GLU A 21 -6.17 -21.26 2.37
C GLU A 21 -7.10 -20.65 1.32
N VAL A 22 -6.97 -21.15 0.10
CA VAL A 22 -7.76 -20.73 -1.06
C VAL A 22 -8.26 -21.96 -1.81
N ARG A 23 -9.43 -21.86 -2.45
CA ARG A 23 -9.98 -22.93 -3.29
C ARG A 23 -9.77 -22.59 -4.75
N VAL A 24 -9.15 -23.51 -5.49
CA VAL A 24 -8.93 -23.42 -6.94
C VAL A 24 -9.34 -24.77 -7.53
N ASP A 25 -10.18 -24.76 -8.57
CA ASP A 25 -10.68 -25.98 -9.22
C ASP A 25 -11.27 -27.01 -8.23
N GLY A 26 -12.02 -26.52 -7.23
CA GLY A 26 -12.67 -27.35 -6.20
C GLY A 26 -11.74 -27.89 -5.10
N ARG A 27 -10.43 -27.63 -5.17
CA ARG A 27 -9.43 -28.12 -4.19
C ARG A 27 -8.87 -26.97 -3.37
N VAL A 28 -8.57 -27.23 -2.09
CA VAL A 28 -7.99 -26.24 -1.17
C VAL A 28 -6.46 -26.30 -1.23
N PHE A 29 -5.83 -25.14 -1.42
CA PHE A 29 -4.39 -24.98 -1.47
C PHE A 29 -3.92 -23.89 -0.48
N PRO A 30 -2.70 -23.99 0.05
CA PRO A 30 -2.08 -22.90 0.78
C PRO A 30 -1.60 -21.82 -0.20
N ALA A 31 -1.93 -20.56 0.08
CA ALA A 31 -1.46 -19.40 -0.66
C ALA A 31 -0.67 -18.45 0.25
N HIS A 32 0.46 -17.97 -0.24
CA HIS A 32 1.24 -16.95 0.45
C HIS A 32 0.51 -15.61 0.42
N VAL A 33 0.51 -14.91 1.54
CA VAL A 33 -0.03 -13.55 1.68
C VAL A 33 1.14 -12.56 1.73
N ARG A 34 1.29 -11.72 0.70
CA ARG A 34 2.27 -10.62 0.65
C ARG A 34 1.74 -9.37 1.35
N ASN A 35 1.14 -9.55 2.51
CA ASN A 35 0.62 -8.46 3.31
C ASN A 35 0.66 -8.86 4.77
N THR A 36 1.42 -8.17 5.59
CA THR A 36 1.50 -8.43 7.03
C THR A 36 0.42 -7.71 7.83
N GLY A 37 -0.29 -6.77 7.20
CA GLY A 37 -1.44 -6.05 7.75
C GLY A 37 -2.64 -6.97 8.01
N ARG A 38 -3.69 -6.42 8.60
CA ARG A 38 -4.86 -7.22 9.01
C ARG A 38 -5.74 -7.56 7.81
N CYS A 39 -5.69 -6.76 6.74
CA CYS A 39 -6.60 -6.86 5.59
C CYS A 39 -8.07 -6.78 6.04
N THR A 40 -8.33 -6.02 7.11
CA THR A 40 -9.66 -5.86 7.70
C THR A 40 -10.61 -5.26 6.65
N GLY A 41 -11.77 -5.88 6.48
CA GLY A 41 -12.77 -5.43 5.49
C GLY A 41 -12.49 -5.88 4.05
N VAL A 42 -11.35 -6.50 3.76
CA VAL A 42 -11.00 -6.93 2.39
C VAL A 42 -11.05 -8.45 2.19
N LEU A 43 -10.76 -9.23 3.24
CA LEU A 43 -10.79 -10.69 3.18
C LEU A 43 -11.90 -11.28 4.06
N SER A 44 -12.87 -11.93 3.44
CA SER A 44 -13.89 -12.75 4.09
C SER A 44 -14.07 -14.07 3.35
N HIS A 45 -14.56 -15.08 4.06
CA HIS A 45 -14.81 -16.41 3.49
C HIS A 45 -15.72 -16.31 2.26
N GLY A 46 -15.39 -17.04 1.19
CA GLY A 46 -16.18 -17.09 -0.03
C GLY A 46 -15.88 -16.00 -1.05
N LEU A 47 -15.01 -15.03 -0.73
CA LEU A 47 -14.67 -13.98 -1.71
C LEU A 47 -13.89 -14.53 -2.90
N GLU A 48 -14.21 -14.02 -4.09
CA GLU A 48 -13.41 -14.23 -5.28
C GLU A 48 -12.04 -13.56 -5.09
N VAL A 49 -10.97 -14.31 -5.32
CA VAL A 49 -9.59 -13.86 -5.18
C VAL A 49 -8.78 -14.13 -6.42
N SER A 50 -7.81 -13.26 -6.65
CA SER A 50 -6.79 -13.43 -7.67
C SER A 50 -5.52 -14.01 -7.06
N LEU A 51 -5.01 -15.05 -7.69
CA LEU A 51 -3.89 -15.84 -7.23
C LEU A 51 -2.84 -15.94 -8.33
N GLN A 52 -1.61 -15.53 -8.02
CA GLN A 52 -0.48 -15.78 -8.90
C GLN A 52 0.08 -17.17 -8.63
N ARG A 53 0.15 -18.02 -9.66
CA ARG A 53 0.85 -19.30 -9.58
C ARG A 53 2.34 -19.09 -9.39
N SER A 54 2.96 -19.92 -8.56
CA SER A 54 4.40 -19.95 -8.42
C SER A 54 5.02 -20.76 -9.55
N ALA A 55 6.06 -20.22 -10.18
CA ALA A 55 6.87 -20.95 -11.14
C ALA A 55 7.80 -21.99 -10.47
N ASP A 56 7.97 -21.93 -9.14
CA ASP A 56 8.80 -22.86 -8.39
C ASP A 56 7.94 -24.03 -7.86
N PRO A 57 8.09 -25.24 -8.42
CA PRO A 57 7.30 -26.40 -8.00
C PRO A 57 7.66 -26.88 -6.58
N SER A 58 8.79 -26.45 -6.01
CA SER A 58 9.20 -26.82 -4.65
C SER A 58 8.54 -25.96 -3.57
N ARG A 59 7.87 -24.87 -3.95
CA ARG A 59 7.27 -23.93 -3.00
C ARG A 59 6.09 -24.56 -2.27
N LYS A 60 6.15 -24.53 -0.93
CA LYS A 60 5.05 -25.00 -0.05
C LYS A 60 3.71 -24.30 -0.27
N THR A 61 3.74 -23.10 -0.86
CA THR A 61 2.57 -22.31 -1.25
C THR A 61 2.56 -22.17 -2.78
N PRO A 62 1.82 -23.01 -3.52
CA PRO A 62 1.80 -22.94 -4.99
C PRO A 62 1.21 -21.64 -5.51
N PHE A 63 0.51 -20.88 -4.66
CA PHE A 63 -0.10 -19.60 -5.02
C PHE A 63 0.40 -18.45 -4.14
N THR A 64 0.34 -17.24 -4.68
CA THR A 64 0.42 -15.99 -3.92
C THR A 64 -0.89 -15.25 -4.07
N LEU A 65 -1.50 -14.82 -2.97
CA LEU A 65 -2.70 -13.99 -2.96
C LEU A 65 -2.36 -12.57 -3.41
N ILE A 66 -2.92 -12.14 -4.54
CA ILE A 66 -2.65 -10.85 -5.17
C ILE A 66 -3.75 -9.84 -4.88
N ALA A 67 -5.01 -10.20 -5.10
CA ALA A 67 -6.14 -9.30 -4.93
C ALA A 67 -7.37 -10.05 -4.44
N ALA A 68 -8.31 -9.32 -3.83
CA ALA A 68 -9.63 -9.83 -3.46
C ALA A 68 -10.71 -8.93 -4.08
N LYS A 69 -11.80 -9.54 -4.53
CA LYS A 69 -12.95 -8.83 -5.06
C LYS A 69 -13.93 -8.52 -3.94
N THR A 70 -14.07 -7.23 -3.67
CA THR A 70 -15.01 -6.69 -2.70
C THR A 70 -16.28 -6.24 -3.40
N ALA A 71 -17.40 -6.23 -2.68
CA ALA A 71 -18.67 -5.76 -3.23
C ALA A 71 -18.65 -4.24 -3.51
N GLU A 72 -17.97 -3.47 -2.67
CA GLU A 72 -17.98 -2.01 -2.71
C GLU A 72 -16.93 -1.42 -3.67
N TYR A 73 -15.70 -1.96 -3.65
CA TYR A 73 -14.57 -1.36 -4.38
C TYR A 73 -14.12 -2.17 -5.60
N GLY A 74 -14.82 -3.27 -5.91
CA GLY A 74 -14.36 -4.24 -6.90
C GLY A 74 -13.07 -4.92 -6.44
N TRP A 75 -12.11 -5.09 -7.35
CA TRP A 75 -10.82 -5.66 -7.02
C TRP A 75 -10.00 -4.72 -6.13
N VAL A 76 -9.42 -5.27 -5.08
CA VAL A 76 -8.49 -4.57 -4.17
C VAL A 76 -7.18 -5.34 -4.15
N ASN A 77 -6.08 -4.68 -4.56
CA ASN A 77 -4.76 -5.29 -4.49
C ASN A 77 -4.29 -5.40 -3.04
N LEU A 78 -3.75 -6.57 -2.69
CA LEU A 78 -3.28 -6.90 -1.36
C LEU A 78 -1.75 -7.00 -1.28
N ASP A 79 -1.03 -6.92 -2.39
CA ASP A 79 0.44 -6.98 -2.40
C ASP A 79 1.02 -5.70 -1.79
N SER A 80 1.56 -5.80 -0.58
CA SER A 80 2.09 -4.64 0.16
C SER A 80 3.36 -4.05 -0.46
N LEU A 81 3.94 -4.69 -1.48
CA LEU A 81 5.07 -4.14 -2.24
C LEU A 81 4.61 -3.25 -3.39
N SER A 82 3.37 -3.41 -3.87
CA SER A 82 2.86 -2.65 -5.00
C SER A 82 2.77 -1.13 -4.76
N PRO A 83 2.47 -0.59 -3.55
CA PRO A 83 2.42 0.86 -3.34
C PRO A 83 3.70 1.57 -3.73
N ASN A 84 4.87 1.07 -3.33
CA ASN A 84 6.14 1.70 -3.69
C ASN A 84 6.35 1.67 -5.21
N VAL A 85 6.09 0.52 -5.86
CA VAL A 85 6.20 0.41 -7.33
C VAL A 85 5.31 1.43 -8.04
N ILE A 86 4.05 1.56 -7.61
CA ILE A 86 3.08 2.49 -8.20
C ILE A 86 3.47 3.96 -7.93
N ALA A 87 3.94 4.28 -6.72
CA ALA A 87 4.45 5.61 -6.42
C ALA A 87 5.67 5.95 -7.30
N GLY A 88 6.57 5.00 -7.53
CA GLY A 88 7.67 5.16 -8.48
C GLY A 88 7.20 5.38 -9.92
N GLU A 89 6.18 4.66 -10.38
CA GLU A 89 5.53 4.90 -11.68
C GLU A 89 4.92 6.31 -11.75
N TRP A 90 4.25 6.76 -10.69
CA TRP A 90 3.68 8.10 -10.59
C TRP A 90 4.75 9.20 -10.65
N LEU A 91 5.85 9.03 -9.89
CA LEU A 91 6.96 9.98 -9.81
C LEU A 91 7.65 10.22 -11.16
N ARG A 92 7.75 9.19 -12.01
CA ARG A 92 8.33 9.33 -13.36
C ARG A 92 7.57 10.33 -14.24
N ASN A 93 6.29 10.57 -13.95
CA ASN A 93 5.47 11.54 -14.68
C ASN A 93 5.54 12.96 -14.08
N GLN A 94 6.22 13.16 -12.96
CA GLN A 94 6.30 14.44 -12.24
C GLN A 94 7.48 15.34 -12.63
N ARG A 95 8.26 14.92 -13.65
CA ARG A 95 9.41 15.65 -14.20
C ARG A 95 10.48 15.99 -13.14
N PHE A 96 10.79 15.03 -12.28
CA PHE A 96 11.98 15.11 -11.42
C PHE A 96 13.24 14.85 -12.24
N ASP A 97 14.31 15.56 -11.92
CA ASP A 97 15.64 15.39 -12.51
C ASP A 97 16.33 14.12 -11.98
N LEU A 98 16.03 13.77 -10.71
CA LEU A 98 16.54 12.59 -10.03
C LEU A 98 15.43 11.94 -9.20
N ILE A 99 15.37 10.61 -9.22
CA ILE A 99 14.51 9.79 -8.35
C ILE A 99 15.34 8.64 -7.81
N LEU A 100 15.56 8.62 -6.49
CA LEU A 100 16.31 7.57 -5.78
C LEU A 100 15.36 6.85 -4.80
N PRO A 101 15.05 5.57 -5.03
CA PRO A 101 14.31 4.78 -4.05
C PRO A 101 15.19 4.42 -2.84
N GLU A 102 14.56 4.04 -1.73
CA GLU A 102 15.22 3.43 -0.56
C GLU A 102 16.33 4.33 0.03
N HIS A 103 16.07 5.64 0.14
CA HIS A 103 17.05 6.64 0.56
C HIS A 103 17.21 6.71 2.08
N ALA A 104 18.46 6.64 2.57
CA ALA A 104 18.76 6.80 3.99
C ALA A 104 18.65 8.28 4.40
N TYR A 105 17.83 8.59 5.40
CA TYR A 105 17.68 9.94 5.93
C TYR A 105 17.43 9.90 7.44
N GLY A 106 18.28 10.62 8.20
CA GLY A 106 18.28 10.53 9.67
C GLY A 106 18.52 9.10 10.15
N ASP A 107 17.63 8.59 11.01
CA ASP A 107 17.69 7.24 11.57
C ASP A 107 16.79 6.25 10.84
N SER A 108 16.29 6.60 9.65
CA SER A 108 15.34 5.82 8.88
C SER A 108 15.72 5.73 7.41
N ARG A 109 14.92 4.97 6.69
CA ARG A 109 14.93 4.93 5.24
C ARG A 109 13.58 5.39 4.74
N ILE A 110 13.62 6.46 3.95
CA ILE A 110 12.46 7.03 3.28
C ILE A 110 12.34 6.37 1.92
N ASP A 111 11.11 6.13 1.48
CA ASP A 111 10.84 5.37 0.25
C ASP A 111 11.45 6.03 -1.00
N TYR A 112 11.39 7.37 -1.10
CA TYR A 112 11.97 8.12 -2.22
C TYR A 112 12.64 9.43 -1.81
N TYR A 113 13.80 9.69 -2.40
CA TYR A 113 14.40 11.02 -2.53
C TYR A 113 14.29 11.49 -3.98
N MET A 114 13.94 12.75 -4.20
CA MET A 114 13.88 13.32 -5.54
C MET A 114 14.51 14.71 -5.61
N GLU A 115 14.95 15.12 -6.80
CA GLU A 115 15.41 16.48 -7.07
C GLU A 115 14.68 17.06 -8.28
N ARG A 116 14.34 18.35 -8.23
CA ARG A 116 13.79 19.09 -9.36
C ARG A 116 14.23 20.55 -9.29
N SER A 117 14.88 21.04 -10.34
CA SER A 117 15.30 22.45 -10.44
C SER A 117 16.15 22.93 -9.24
N GLY A 118 17.00 22.05 -8.70
CA GLY A 118 17.86 22.34 -7.55
C GLY A 118 17.18 22.21 -6.18
N GLU A 119 15.87 21.94 -6.14
CA GLU A 119 15.12 21.67 -4.91
C GLU A 119 15.13 20.16 -4.58
N ARG A 120 15.09 19.86 -3.28
CA ARG A 120 15.15 18.48 -2.75
C ARG A 120 13.82 18.06 -2.16
N TYR A 121 13.43 16.84 -2.48
CA TYR A 121 12.15 16.26 -2.10
C TYR A 121 12.37 14.93 -1.37
N LEU A 122 11.50 14.63 -0.42
CA LEU A 122 11.43 13.34 0.26
C LEU A 122 9.98 12.86 0.24
N MET A 123 9.75 11.60 -0.11
CA MET A 123 8.42 11.00 -0.11
C MET A 123 8.42 9.67 0.62
N GLU A 124 7.54 9.56 1.61
CA GLU A 124 7.19 8.29 2.26
C GLU A 124 5.87 7.77 1.68
N VAL A 125 5.82 6.50 1.31
CA VAL A 125 4.68 5.86 0.64
C VAL A 125 3.90 4.98 1.62
N LYS A 126 2.58 5.01 1.52
CA LYS A 126 1.64 4.21 2.32
C LYS A 126 0.61 3.58 1.39
N GLY A 127 0.38 2.27 1.51
CA GLY A 127 -0.75 1.61 0.85
C GLY A 127 -2.03 1.78 1.65
N CYS A 128 -3.14 2.11 0.99
CA CYS A 128 -4.46 2.20 1.62
C CYS A 128 -5.41 1.15 1.01
N THR A 129 -5.93 0.28 1.87
CA THR A 129 -6.89 -0.81 1.55
C THR A 129 -8.09 -0.81 2.48
N LEU A 130 -8.23 0.20 3.35
CA LEU A 130 -9.35 0.38 4.25
C LEU A 130 -10.05 1.70 3.90
N ALA A 131 -11.38 1.69 3.83
CA ALA A 131 -12.17 2.91 3.70
C ALA A 131 -13.43 2.84 4.56
N LYS A 132 -13.96 4.02 4.89
CA LYS A 132 -15.22 4.20 5.63
C LYS A 132 -15.79 5.57 5.24
N ASN A 133 -17.10 5.63 5.01
CA ASN A 133 -17.81 6.89 4.71
C ASN A 133 -17.20 7.66 3.51
N GLY A 134 -16.79 6.94 2.45
CA GLY A 134 -16.24 7.56 1.22
C GLY A 134 -14.81 8.11 1.35
N ALA A 135 -14.10 7.82 2.44
CA ALA A 135 -12.70 8.19 2.60
C ALA A 135 -11.85 6.95 2.94
N GLY A 136 -10.65 6.90 2.37
CA GLY A 136 -9.64 5.93 2.77
C GLY A 136 -9.15 6.21 4.18
N LEU A 137 -8.73 5.16 4.87
CA LEU A 137 -8.25 5.19 6.24
C LEU A 137 -6.85 4.57 6.31
N PHE A 138 -5.95 5.21 7.04
CA PHE A 138 -4.65 4.65 7.36
C PHE A 138 -4.22 4.99 8.80
N PRO A 139 -3.68 4.04 9.58
CA PRO A 139 -3.45 2.63 9.21
C PRO A 139 -4.66 1.72 9.47
N ASP A 140 -4.57 0.45 9.06
CA ASP A 140 -5.52 -0.63 9.40
C ASP A 140 -5.12 -1.39 10.69
N ALA A 141 -3.92 -1.12 11.21
CA ALA A 141 -3.41 -1.58 12.50
C ALA A 141 -2.39 -0.58 13.07
N PRO A 142 -2.17 -0.52 14.41
CA PRO A 142 -1.20 0.42 15.00
C PRO A 142 0.21 0.33 14.37
N THR A 143 0.83 1.48 14.09
CA THR A 143 2.10 1.60 13.36
C THR A 143 3.07 2.62 13.99
N LYS A 144 3.88 2.14 14.94
CA LYS A 144 4.96 2.94 15.54
C LYS A 144 5.95 3.48 14.49
N ARG A 145 6.22 2.69 13.44
CA ARG A 145 7.12 3.10 12.35
C ARG A 145 6.54 4.25 11.54
N GLY A 146 5.23 4.24 11.26
CA GLY A 146 4.58 5.31 10.51
C GLY A 146 4.65 6.66 11.24
N ALA A 147 4.40 6.68 12.54
CA ALA A 147 4.53 7.90 13.35
C ALA A 147 5.98 8.42 13.40
N LYS A 148 6.98 7.53 13.48
CA LYS A 148 8.40 7.91 13.40
C LYS A 148 8.72 8.60 12.07
N HIS A 149 8.31 8.01 10.95
CA HIS A 149 8.62 8.55 9.61
C HIS A 149 7.94 9.91 9.38
N LEU A 150 6.72 10.12 9.87
CA LEU A 150 6.05 11.43 9.84
C LEU A 150 6.83 12.52 10.58
N ARG A 151 7.38 12.20 11.75
CA ARG A 151 8.23 13.13 12.51
C ARG A 151 9.54 13.45 11.77
N GLU A 152 10.10 12.48 11.04
CA GLU A 152 11.30 12.70 10.21
C GLU A 152 11.00 13.56 8.99
N LEU A 153 9.85 13.36 8.33
CA LEU A 153 9.39 14.25 7.25
C LEU A 153 9.17 15.68 7.75
N ALA A 154 8.58 15.85 8.94
CA ALA A 154 8.40 17.18 9.54
C ALA A 154 9.75 17.88 9.81
N LYS A 155 10.76 17.12 10.28
CA LYS A 155 12.13 17.64 10.44
C LYS A 155 12.75 18.02 9.09
N ALA A 156 12.53 17.22 8.05
CA ALA A 156 13.03 17.49 6.72
C ALA A 156 12.41 18.76 6.11
N ALA A 157 11.10 18.95 6.29
CA ALA A 157 10.40 20.16 5.89
C ALA A 157 11.04 21.41 6.52
N ALA A 158 11.33 21.37 7.83
CA ALA A 158 12.03 22.45 8.53
C ALA A 158 13.47 22.70 8.05
N GLN A 159 14.09 21.73 7.36
CA GLN A 159 15.43 21.83 6.77
C GLN A 159 15.40 22.24 5.28
N GLY A 160 14.24 22.64 4.76
CA GLY A 160 14.07 23.11 3.39
C GLY A 160 13.87 22.00 2.36
N TYR A 161 13.49 20.79 2.78
CA TYR A 161 13.00 19.77 1.85
C TYR A 161 11.51 19.95 1.57
N HIS A 162 11.10 19.64 0.35
CA HIS A 162 9.70 19.37 0.03
C HIS A 162 9.36 17.94 0.49
N ALA A 163 8.83 17.82 1.70
CA ALA A 163 8.50 16.54 2.31
C ALA A 163 7.06 16.13 1.99
N MET A 164 6.86 14.86 1.64
CA MET A 164 5.58 14.31 1.21
C MET A 164 5.29 12.99 1.93
N ILE A 165 4.03 12.78 2.28
CA ILE A 165 3.47 11.46 2.55
C ILE A 165 2.47 11.13 1.44
N ALA A 166 2.77 10.08 0.67
CA ALA A 166 1.93 9.62 -0.42
C ALA A 166 1.10 8.41 -0.01
N PHE A 167 -0.20 8.44 -0.27
CA PHE A 167 -1.10 7.31 -0.10
C PHE A 167 -1.47 6.74 -1.47
N VAL A 168 -1.07 5.49 -1.73
CA VAL A 168 -1.49 4.72 -2.90
C VAL A 168 -2.77 3.97 -2.53
N ILE A 169 -3.86 4.32 -3.19
CA ILE A 169 -5.21 3.92 -2.80
C ILE A 169 -5.67 2.77 -3.70
N MET A 170 -5.76 1.57 -3.12
CA MET A 170 -6.15 0.34 -3.83
C MET A 170 -7.66 0.12 -3.88
N LEU A 171 -8.44 1.16 -3.54
CA LEU A 171 -9.90 1.12 -3.40
C LEU A 171 -10.53 1.98 -4.48
N SER A 172 -11.13 1.35 -5.49
CA SER A 172 -11.78 2.06 -6.59
C SER A 172 -12.80 3.08 -6.09
N GLY A 173 -12.76 4.32 -6.59
CA GLY A 173 -13.68 5.39 -6.19
C GLY A 173 -13.31 6.13 -4.90
N ILE A 174 -12.18 5.78 -4.26
CA ILE A 174 -11.64 6.54 -3.13
C ILE A 174 -10.52 7.46 -3.62
N GLU A 175 -10.66 8.76 -3.34
CA GLU A 175 -9.75 9.80 -3.85
C GLU A 175 -8.88 10.45 -2.76
N ARG A 176 -9.17 10.17 -1.48
CA ARG A 176 -8.43 10.74 -0.35
C ARG A 176 -8.30 9.76 0.79
N VAL A 177 -7.29 9.97 1.62
CA VAL A 177 -7.04 9.21 2.85
C VAL A 177 -6.99 10.14 4.04
N VAL A 178 -7.59 9.72 5.15
CA VAL A 178 -7.50 10.40 6.45
C VAL A 178 -6.89 9.48 7.50
N PRO A 179 -6.20 10.02 8.51
CA PRO A 179 -5.62 9.20 9.55
C PRO A 179 -6.71 8.49 10.38
N ASN A 180 -6.52 7.20 10.60
CA ASN A 180 -7.45 6.38 11.37
C ASN A 180 -7.17 6.52 12.88
N ARG A 181 -7.68 7.59 13.49
CA ARG A 181 -7.47 7.89 14.92
C ARG A 181 -8.01 6.80 15.85
N GLU A 182 -9.07 6.08 15.47
CA GLU A 182 -9.61 4.97 16.28
C GLU A 182 -8.60 3.82 16.40
N ILE A 183 -7.83 3.55 15.34
CA ILE A 183 -6.83 2.48 15.30
C ILE A 183 -5.48 2.95 15.84
N ASP A 184 -5.04 4.16 15.48
CA ASP A 184 -3.74 4.68 15.89
C ASP A 184 -3.81 6.20 16.16
N PRO A 185 -4.12 6.60 17.41
CA PRO A 185 -4.12 8.00 17.82
C PRO A 185 -2.75 8.67 17.69
N GLU A 186 -1.65 7.91 17.87
CA GLU A 186 -0.29 8.46 17.79
C GLU A 186 0.05 8.81 16.33
N PHE A 187 -0.28 7.92 15.39
CA PHE A 187 -0.13 8.20 13.96
C PHE A 187 -0.97 9.40 13.55
N ALA A 188 -2.24 9.48 14.00
CA ALA A 188 -3.12 10.59 13.66
C ALA A 188 -2.60 11.94 14.17
N GLU A 189 -2.04 11.97 15.37
CA GLU A 189 -1.41 13.16 15.94
C GLU A 189 -0.14 13.53 15.17
N ALA A 190 0.76 12.58 14.93
CA ALA A 190 1.98 12.79 14.16
C ALA A 190 1.67 13.28 12.72
N PHE A 191 0.59 12.78 12.11
CA PHE A 191 0.14 13.22 10.79
C PHE A 191 -0.29 14.68 10.81
N SER A 192 -1.13 15.06 11.78
CA SER A 192 -1.57 16.45 11.94
C SER A 192 -0.39 17.39 12.17
N GLN A 193 0.58 16.99 12.99
CA GLN A 193 1.78 17.78 13.27
C GLN A 193 2.67 17.90 12.04
N ALA A 194 2.86 16.83 11.27
CA ALA A 194 3.65 16.84 10.05
C ALA A 194 3.04 17.76 8.98
N VAL A 195 1.72 17.67 8.75
CA VAL A 195 1.03 18.55 7.79
C VAL A 195 1.14 20.01 8.22
N SER A 196 0.93 20.32 9.51
CA SER A 196 1.14 21.67 10.04
C SER A 196 2.57 22.18 9.91
N ALA A 197 3.56 21.28 9.86
CA ALA A 197 4.97 21.59 9.64
C ALA A 197 5.35 21.70 8.16
N GLY A 198 4.39 21.59 7.24
CA GLY A 198 4.61 21.74 5.79
C GLY A 198 4.82 20.43 5.03
N VAL A 199 4.56 19.27 5.63
CA VAL A 199 4.55 17.98 4.90
C VAL A 199 3.28 17.89 4.06
N GLU A 200 3.43 17.67 2.76
CA GLU A 200 2.31 17.53 1.82
C GLU A 200 1.72 16.11 1.86
N ALA A 201 0.39 16.00 1.86
CA ALA A 201 -0.30 14.73 1.70
C ALA A 201 -0.70 14.53 0.23
N VAL A 202 -0.10 13.53 -0.42
CA VAL A 202 -0.36 13.18 -1.82
C VAL A 202 -1.26 11.96 -1.88
N PHE A 203 -2.29 11.99 -2.72
CA PHE A 203 -3.21 10.87 -2.93
C PHE A 203 -3.07 10.34 -4.35
N ILE A 204 -2.78 9.03 -4.47
CA ILE A 204 -2.59 8.34 -5.74
C ILE A 204 -3.69 7.28 -5.86
N PRO A 205 -4.88 7.64 -6.41
CA PRO A 205 -5.94 6.68 -6.67
C PRO A 205 -5.50 5.66 -7.70
N CYS A 206 -5.91 4.41 -7.51
CA CYS A 206 -5.56 3.32 -8.42
C CYS A 206 -6.80 2.54 -8.84
N ARG A 207 -6.71 1.95 -10.04
CA ARG A 207 -7.63 0.94 -10.53
C ARG A 207 -6.94 -0.42 -10.45
N CYS A 208 -7.55 -1.34 -9.72
CA CYS A 208 -7.09 -2.71 -9.65
C CYS A 208 -7.95 -3.63 -10.53
N THR A 209 -7.31 -4.59 -11.18
CA THR A 209 -7.92 -5.74 -11.85
C THR A 209 -7.42 -7.02 -11.17
N PRO A 210 -7.84 -8.24 -11.58
CA PRO A 210 -7.26 -9.46 -11.02
C PRO A 210 -5.73 -9.50 -11.18
N ASP A 211 -5.21 -8.92 -12.26
CA ASP A 211 -3.84 -9.09 -12.73
C ASP A 211 -3.05 -7.78 -12.84
N SER A 212 -3.61 -6.63 -12.43
CA SER A 212 -2.89 -5.36 -12.54
C SER A 212 -3.31 -4.33 -11.51
N VAL A 213 -2.41 -3.36 -11.30
CA VAL A 213 -2.65 -2.12 -10.58
C VAL A 213 -2.13 -0.99 -11.45
N ASN A 214 -2.99 -0.02 -11.73
CA ASN A 214 -2.67 1.16 -12.52
C ASN A 214 -3.13 2.41 -11.79
N ILE A 215 -2.39 3.50 -11.95
CA ILE A 215 -2.83 4.83 -11.50
C ILE A 215 -4.11 5.20 -12.26
N ALA A 216 -5.11 5.70 -11.54
CA ALA A 216 -6.43 6.05 -12.10
C ALA A 216 -6.43 7.40 -12.84
#